data_AF-A0A8H4R9V9-F1
#
_entry.id   AF-A0A8H4R9V9-F1
#
_cell.length_a   1.000
_cell.length_b   1.000
_cell.length_c   1.000
_cell.angle_alpha   90.00
_cell.angle_beta   90.00
_cell.angle_gamma   90.00
#
_symmetry.space_group_name_H-M   'P 1'
#
loop_
_entity.id
_entity.type
_entity.pdbx_description
1 polymer ?
#
loop_
_entity_poly.entity_id
_entity_poly.type
_entity_poly.pdbx_seq_one_letter_code
_entity_poly.pdbx_strand_id
1 'polypeptide(L)'
;MSSPGLARDADTSGSASPGHGAWQIFETRREHISVLFKRKPVQYVSKPEIENDEQEVWLIPQTGEIFVEYEAYLARMDFYKQLRFICQITGHSGLSFFDALKSELAGAQEVEEAFPEALKGPILRRVQFQTISRIDTLVDLIYEEFRTDYYPGEAVTVHVVTGERLTGIVRDKTRFGAKQLPDGTVSPPFSRYFVSLDNRPTEEAVVDDAHITRDRKIFTKQVLRSFIKKTVTREAWTGAPWLVRPDVANLYHIDTRVPPHLRKRPGAASRVEASA
;
A
#
# COMPACT_ATOMS: atom_id res chain seq x y z
N MET A 1 67.03 6.40 14.67
CA MET A 1 66.68 5.19 13.90
C MET A 1 65.67 4.44 14.72
N SER A 2 64.39 4.70 14.50
CA SER A 2 63.29 4.07 15.25
C SER A 2 62.22 3.64 14.27
N SER A 3 61.90 2.36 14.29
CA SER A 3 60.75 1.71 13.64
C SER A 3 60.62 0.30 14.26
N PRO A 4 59.47 -0.37 14.15
CA PRO A 4 58.11 0.13 14.39
C PRO A 4 57.21 -0.94 15.10
N GLY A 5 55.95 -0.59 15.37
CA GLY A 5 54.82 -1.47 15.06
C GLY A 5 54.21 -2.29 16.20
N LEU A 6 52.98 -1.91 16.59
CA LEU A 6 51.92 -2.87 16.95
C LEU A 6 50.57 -2.12 17.01
N ALA A 7 49.78 -2.28 15.96
CA ALA A 7 48.32 -2.09 16.01
C ALA A 7 47.68 -3.36 15.46
N ARG A 8 46.69 -3.84 16.21
CA ARG A 8 46.13 -5.20 16.19
C ARG A 8 45.10 -5.40 15.10
N ASP A 9 45.11 -6.61 14.56
CA ASP A 9 44.04 -7.23 13.79
C ASP A 9 42.75 -7.43 14.60
N ALA A 10 41.61 -7.38 13.91
CA ALA A 10 40.41 -8.10 14.27
C ALA A 10 39.78 -8.71 13.00
N ASP A 11 39.97 -10.02 12.90
CA ASP A 11 39.20 -11.08 12.21
C ASP A 11 38.36 -10.74 10.96
N THR A 12 38.68 -11.31 9.78
CA THR A 12 38.57 -12.72 9.32
C THR A 12 37.28 -12.97 8.53
N SER A 13 37.48 -13.00 7.20
CA SER A 13 36.78 -13.73 6.13
C SER A 13 35.28 -14.00 6.21
N GLY A 14 34.56 -13.45 5.22
CA GLY A 14 33.31 -13.99 4.70
C GLY A 14 33.12 -13.52 3.25
N SER A 15 33.89 -14.09 2.31
CA SER A 15 33.73 -13.83 0.87
C SER A 15 32.51 -14.58 0.32
N ALA A 16 31.40 -13.86 0.17
CA ALA A 16 30.28 -14.27 -0.65
C ALA A 16 29.97 -13.12 -1.62
N SER A 17 30.47 -13.21 -2.84
CA SER A 17 30.08 -12.32 -3.93
C SER A 17 28.59 -12.56 -4.24
N PRO A 18 27.69 -11.57 -4.10
CA PRO A 18 26.32 -11.73 -4.55
C PRO A 18 26.32 -11.60 -6.07
N GLY A 19 25.96 -12.67 -6.77
CA GLY A 19 25.82 -12.67 -8.22
C GLY A 19 24.86 -11.59 -8.71
N HIS A 20 25.08 -11.12 -9.94
CA HIS A 20 24.32 -10.08 -10.65
C HIS A 20 22.78 -10.19 -10.57
N GLY A 21 22.22 -11.36 -10.27
CA GLY A 21 20.78 -11.57 -10.07
C GLY A 21 20.21 -10.98 -8.77
N ALA A 22 20.99 -10.80 -7.71
CA ALA A 22 20.49 -10.23 -6.46
C ALA A 22 20.14 -8.74 -6.61
N TRP A 23 20.93 -8.00 -7.39
CA TRP A 23 20.75 -6.57 -7.62
C TRP A 23 19.47 -6.23 -8.38
N GLN A 24 19.08 -7.04 -9.37
CA GLN A 24 17.81 -6.84 -10.09
C GLN A 24 16.59 -7.04 -9.17
N ILE A 25 16.66 -7.97 -8.22
CA ILE A 25 15.55 -8.24 -7.28
C ILE A 25 15.40 -7.10 -6.26
N PHE A 26 16.50 -6.44 -5.87
CA PHE A 26 16.47 -5.25 -5.00
C PHE A 26 15.99 -3.99 -5.74
N GLU A 27 16.30 -3.83 -7.02
CA GLU A 27 15.87 -2.69 -7.85
C GLU A 27 14.35 -2.71 -8.08
N THR A 28 13.74 -3.87 -8.37
CA THR A 28 12.30 -3.96 -8.67
C THR A 28 11.38 -3.79 -7.44
N ARG A 29 11.86 -4.08 -6.22
CA ARG A 29 11.08 -3.88 -4.98
C ARG A 29 11.12 -2.44 -4.46
N ARG A 30 12.00 -1.58 -4.98
CA ARG A 30 12.21 -0.20 -4.50
C ARG A 30 11.25 0.83 -5.07
N GLU A 31 10.56 0.58 -6.17
CA GLU A 31 9.77 1.61 -6.86
C GLU A 31 8.49 2.03 -6.10
N HIS A 32 8.17 1.37 -4.99
CA HIS A 32 6.81 1.38 -4.44
C HIS A 32 6.72 1.74 -2.96
N ILE A 33 7.87 1.86 -2.28
CA ILE A 33 8.00 2.33 -0.91
C ILE A 33 8.76 3.65 -0.96
N SER A 34 8.13 4.75 -0.52
CA SER A 34 8.77 6.06 -0.58
C SER A 34 8.73 6.76 0.76
N VAL A 35 9.92 7.04 1.29
CA VAL A 35 10.08 7.97 2.40
C VAL A 35 9.88 9.37 1.84
N LEU A 36 9.13 10.21 2.56
CA LEU A 36 8.86 11.58 2.12
C LEU A 36 9.75 12.57 2.88
N PHE A 37 10.31 13.53 2.15
CA PHE A 37 10.96 14.72 2.68
C PHE A 37 10.19 15.95 2.22
N LYS A 38 9.74 16.79 3.16
CA LYS A 38 8.84 17.92 2.85
C LYS A 38 7.63 17.52 1.98
N ARG A 39 7.03 16.35 2.28
CA ARG A 39 5.88 15.76 1.56
C ARG A 39 6.13 15.38 0.09
N LYS A 40 7.39 15.33 -0.33
CA LYS A 40 7.78 14.80 -1.65
C LYS A 40 8.60 13.52 -1.46
N PRO A 41 8.48 12.52 -2.35
CA PRO A 41 9.34 11.36 -2.34
C PRO A 41 10.82 11.79 -2.36
N VAL A 42 11.62 11.19 -1.47
CA VAL A 42 13.07 11.41 -1.45
C VAL A 42 13.65 10.98 -2.79
N GLN A 43 14.41 11.88 -3.42
CA GLN A 43 15.12 11.61 -4.67
C GLN A 43 16.51 11.12 -4.34
N TYR A 44 16.90 9.97 -4.90
CA TYR A 44 18.23 9.40 -4.76
C TYR A 44 19.22 10.06 -5.74
N VAL A 45 20.48 10.13 -5.34
CA VAL A 45 21.57 10.62 -6.18
C VAL A 45 21.84 9.59 -7.29
N SER A 46 22.07 10.07 -8.52
CA SER A 46 22.43 9.22 -9.64
C SER A 46 23.76 8.52 -9.39
N LYS A 47 23.88 7.27 -9.87
CA LYS A 47 25.14 6.52 -9.77
C LYS A 47 26.25 7.33 -10.47
N PRO A 48 27.38 7.62 -9.81
CA PRO A 48 28.50 8.30 -10.43
C PRO A 48 29.14 7.40 -11.50
N GLU A 49 29.79 8.01 -12.49
CA GLU A 49 30.67 7.27 -13.40
C GLU A 49 31.91 6.84 -12.61
N ILE A 50 32.17 5.54 -12.60
CA ILE A 50 33.36 4.95 -11.96
C ILE A 50 34.31 4.63 -13.11
N GLU A 51 35.42 5.37 -13.17
CA GLU A 51 36.37 5.25 -14.28
C GLU A 51 37.28 4.01 -14.13
N ASN A 52 37.46 3.50 -12.91
CA ASN A 52 38.34 2.38 -12.60
C ASN A 52 37.74 1.46 -11.51
N ASP A 53 37.82 0.15 -11.72
CA ASP A 53 37.37 -0.89 -10.77
C ASP A 53 38.15 -0.89 -9.44
N GLU A 54 39.32 -0.25 -9.38
CA GLU A 54 40.13 -0.10 -8.16
C GLU A 54 39.80 1.17 -7.36
N GLN A 55 38.88 2.02 -7.83
CA GLN A 55 38.55 3.28 -7.18
C GLN A 55 37.80 3.05 -5.85
N GLU A 56 38.27 3.69 -4.77
CA GLU A 56 37.55 3.66 -3.49
C GLU A 56 36.22 4.41 -3.60
N VAL A 57 35.16 3.77 -3.09
CA VAL A 57 33.80 4.32 -3.11
C VAL A 57 33.12 4.15 -1.76
N TRP A 58 32.22 5.07 -1.45
CA TRP A 58 31.38 5.04 -0.26
C TRP A 58 29.94 4.69 -0.64
N LEU A 59 29.42 3.61 -0.08
CA LEU A 59 28.07 3.11 -0.32
C LEU A 59 27.17 3.40 0.88
N ILE A 60 25.95 3.87 0.63
CA ILE A 60 24.86 3.84 1.61
C ILE A 60 24.03 2.57 1.36
N PRO A 61 24.16 1.50 2.16
CA PRO A 61 23.58 0.19 1.82
C PRO A 61 22.06 0.21 1.64
N GLN A 62 21.37 0.99 2.47
CA GLN A 62 19.90 1.05 2.47
C GLN A 62 19.35 1.71 1.19
N THR A 63 20.03 2.74 0.66
CA THR A 63 19.61 3.47 -0.54
C THR A 63 20.34 3.03 -1.80
N GLY A 64 21.43 2.26 -1.66
CA GLY A 64 22.28 1.83 -2.78
C GLY A 64 23.01 2.99 -3.47
N GLU A 65 23.01 4.18 -2.88
CA GLU A 65 23.72 5.35 -3.42
C GLU A 65 25.21 5.18 -3.21
N ILE A 66 25.98 5.43 -4.26
CA ILE A 66 27.43 5.31 -4.30
C ILE A 66 28.01 6.71 -4.47
N PHE A 67 29.08 7.00 -3.75
CA PHE A 67 29.79 8.26 -3.78
C PHE A 67 31.28 7.99 -4.01
N VAL A 68 31.90 8.83 -4.84
CA VAL A 68 33.36 8.83 -5.09
C VAL A 68 34.08 9.90 -4.28
N GLU A 69 33.35 10.81 -3.65
CA GLU A 69 33.88 11.86 -2.80
C GLU A 69 33.36 11.65 -1.37
N TYR A 70 34.27 11.58 -0.39
CA TYR A 70 33.91 11.34 1.00
C TYR A 70 33.03 12.44 1.60
N GLU A 71 33.32 13.71 1.27
CA GLU A 71 32.52 14.85 1.73
C GLU A 71 31.07 14.80 1.20
N ALA A 72 30.88 14.35 -0.05
CA ALA A 72 29.55 14.18 -0.62
C ALA A 72 28.77 13.07 0.09
N TYR A 73 29.44 11.96 0.44
CA TYR A 73 28.87 10.90 1.26
C TYR A 73 28.45 11.40 2.66
N LEU A 74 29.31 12.16 3.34
CA LEU A 74 29.02 12.72 4.67
C LEU A 74 27.82 13.67 4.61
N ALA A 75 27.81 14.60 3.66
CA ALA A 75 26.68 15.51 3.48
C ALA A 75 25.36 14.76 3.20
N ARG A 76 25.41 13.67 2.44
CA ARG A 76 24.24 12.83 2.19
C ARG A 76 23.79 12.08 3.44
N MET A 77 24.73 11.55 4.21
CA MET A 77 24.44 10.87 5.47
C MET A 77 23.81 11.83 6.49
N ASP A 78 24.32 13.06 6.60
CA ASP A 78 23.76 14.10 7.47
C ASP A 78 22.36 14.49 7.04
N PHE A 79 22.09 14.58 5.73
CA PHE A 79 20.72 14.74 5.22
C PHE A 79 19.79 13.62 5.71
N TYR A 80 20.21 12.36 5.64
CA TYR A 80 19.41 11.22 6.10
C TYR A 80 19.22 11.13 7.61
N LYS A 81 20.14 11.67 8.40
CA LYS A 81 20.03 11.74 9.86
C LYS A 81 19.08 12.85 10.34
N GLN A 82 18.66 13.77 9.48
CA GLN A 82 17.70 14.82 9.85
C GLN A 82 16.36 14.22 10.28
N LEU A 83 15.78 14.70 11.37
CA LEU A 83 14.45 14.31 11.85
C LEU A 83 13.32 15.04 11.10
N ARG A 84 13.32 14.92 9.77
CA ARG A 84 12.42 15.68 8.87
C ARG A 84 11.69 14.79 7.87
N PHE A 85 11.88 13.47 7.96
CA PHE A 85 11.26 12.52 7.08
C PHE A 85 9.91 12.05 7.61
N ILE A 86 9.08 11.58 6.69
CA ILE A 86 7.72 11.14 6.94
C ILE A 86 7.55 9.76 6.30
N CYS A 87 7.00 8.83 7.06
CA CYS A 87 6.51 7.55 6.59
C CYS A 87 5.22 7.81 5.76
N GLN A 88 5.24 7.52 4.46
CA GLN A 88 4.08 7.63 3.57
C GLN A 88 2.89 6.77 4.02
N ILE A 89 3.13 5.51 4.39
CA ILE A 89 2.11 4.53 4.81
C ILE A 89 1.45 4.99 6.11
N THR A 90 2.22 5.07 7.20
CA THR A 90 1.68 5.40 8.53
C THR A 90 1.38 6.89 8.69
N GLY A 91 2.05 7.76 7.95
CA GLY A 91 1.95 9.22 8.09
C GLY A 91 2.79 9.80 9.22
N HIS A 92 3.54 8.98 9.97
CA HIS A 92 4.38 9.44 11.07
C HIS A 92 5.50 10.34 10.55
N SER A 93 5.63 11.54 11.12
CA SER A 93 6.61 12.56 10.75
C SER A 93 7.67 12.77 11.83
N GLY A 94 8.79 13.41 11.47
CA GLY A 94 9.85 13.73 12.42
C GLY A 94 10.82 12.57 12.62
N LEU A 95 10.90 11.67 11.65
CA LEU A 95 11.78 10.51 11.66
C LEU A 95 13.07 10.83 10.90
N SER A 96 14.15 10.11 11.19
CA SER A 96 15.28 10.00 10.27
C SER A 96 14.85 9.26 9.00
N PHE A 97 15.63 9.34 7.93
CA PHE A 97 15.33 8.61 6.70
C PHE A 97 15.27 7.09 6.95
N PHE A 98 16.23 6.56 7.73
CA PHE A 98 16.32 5.12 7.99
C PHE A 98 15.20 4.63 8.89
N ASP A 99 14.80 5.41 9.89
CA ASP A 99 13.65 5.07 10.74
C ASP A 99 12.35 5.13 9.97
N ALA A 100 12.19 6.14 9.11
CA ALA A 100 11.05 6.24 8.21
C ALA A 100 11.01 5.05 7.25
N LEU A 101 12.14 4.66 6.66
CA LEU A 101 12.24 3.51 5.77
C LEU A 101 11.89 2.19 6.46
N LYS A 102 12.36 2.01 7.71
CA LYS A 102 12.00 0.84 8.53
C LYS A 102 10.50 0.82 8.85
N SER A 103 9.95 1.98 9.22
CA SER A 103 8.52 2.13 9.49
C SER A 103 7.67 1.88 8.24
N GLU A 104 8.14 2.30 7.07
CA GLU A 104 7.50 2.03 5.79
C GLU A 104 7.43 0.54 5.50
N LEU A 105 8.56 -0.17 5.61
CA LEU A 105 8.64 -1.61 5.34
C LEU A 105 7.74 -2.41 6.30
N ALA A 106 7.82 -2.11 7.59
CA ALA A 106 6.99 -2.75 8.61
C ALA A 106 5.49 -2.46 8.39
N GLY A 107 5.14 -1.20 8.14
CA GLY A 107 3.76 -0.81 7.89
C GLY A 107 3.19 -1.42 6.61
N ALA A 108 4.01 -1.54 5.55
CA ALA A 108 3.59 -2.19 4.31
C ALA A 108 3.31 -3.68 4.51
N GLN A 109 4.11 -4.37 5.31
CA GLN A 109 3.88 -5.79 5.65
C GLN A 109 2.64 -5.95 6.54
N GLU A 110 2.52 -5.15 7.59
CA GLU A 110 1.36 -5.19 8.50
C GLU A 110 0.05 -4.97 7.74
N VAL A 111 0.02 -4.04 6.79
CA VAL A 111 -1.15 -3.82 5.92
C VAL A 111 -1.45 -5.02 5.04
N GLU A 112 -0.43 -5.73 4.54
CA GLU A 112 -0.63 -6.90 3.69
C GLU A 112 -1.26 -8.06 4.46
N GLU A 113 -0.81 -8.26 5.70
CA GLU A 113 -1.22 -9.35 6.59
C GLU A 113 -2.58 -9.05 7.26
N ALA A 114 -2.82 -7.79 7.66
CA ALA A 114 -4.03 -7.41 8.38
C ALA A 114 -5.23 -7.18 7.46
N PHE A 115 -5.01 -6.75 6.21
CA PHE A 115 -6.12 -6.41 5.32
C PHE A 115 -6.76 -7.67 4.72
N PRO A 116 -8.08 -7.89 4.87
CA PRO A 116 -8.73 -9.12 4.41
C PRO A 116 -8.59 -9.32 2.88
N GLU A 117 -8.08 -10.48 2.47
CA GLU A 117 -7.83 -10.81 1.06
C GLU A 117 -9.09 -10.70 0.20
N ALA A 118 -10.22 -11.18 0.74
CA ALA A 118 -11.54 -11.12 0.09
C ALA A 118 -11.97 -9.69 -0.28
N LEU A 119 -11.49 -8.68 0.46
CA LEU A 119 -11.86 -7.28 0.25
C LEU A 119 -10.91 -6.53 -0.69
N LYS A 120 -9.68 -7.02 -0.90
CA LYS A 120 -8.65 -6.31 -1.70
C LYS A 120 -9.14 -6.01 -3.11
N GLY A 121 -9.52 -7.05 -3.87
CA GLY A 121 -10.00 -6.89 -5.24
C GLY A 121 -11.24 -5.98 -5.39
N PRO A 122 -12.33 -6.23 -4.65
CA PRO A 122 -13.53 -5.38 -4.68
C PRO A 122 -13.25 -3.91 -4.35
N ILE A 123 -12.44 -3.62 -3.33
CA ILE A 123 -12.10 -2.25 -2.93
C ILE A 123 -11.23 -1.57 -3.97
N LEU A 124 -10.23 -2.26 -4.51
CA LEU A 124 -9.38 -1.70 -5.57
C LEU A 124 -10.19 -1.32 -6.81
N ARG A 125 -11.12 -2.19 -7.23
CA ARG A 125 -12.06 -1.88 -8.33
C ARG A 125 -12.93 -0.67 -8.03
N ARG A 126 -13.35 -0.51 -6.77
CA ARG A 126 -14.19 0.61 -6.35
C ARG A 126 -13.43 1.94 -6.27
N VAL A 127 -12.17 1.88 -5.84
CA VAL A 127 -11.26 3.04 -5.74
C VAL A 127 -10.77 3.49 -7.12
N GLN A 128 -10.61 2.55 -8.05
CA GLN A 128 -10.20 2.83 -9.42
C GLN A 128 -11.09 3.92 -10.04
N PHE A 129 -10.44 4.93 -10.60
CA PHE A 129 -11.07 6.08 -11.26
C PHE A 129 -11.91 7.00 -10.37
N GLN A 130 -11.88 6.85 -9.04
CA GLN A 130 -12.45 7.86 -8.14
C GLN A 130 -11.70 9.18 -8.29
N THR A 131 -12.41 10.31 -8.29
CA THR A 131 -11.84 11.65 -8.45
C THR A 131 -11.75 12.43 -7.12
N ILE A 132 -12.07 11.78 -6.00
CA ILE A 132 -12.04 12.38 -4.66
C ILE A 132 -10.61 12.77 -4.30
N SER A 133 -10.37 14.08 -4.12
CA SER A 133 -9.02 14.62 -3.92
C SER A 133 -8.44 14.38 -2.52
N ARG A 134 -9.27 14.13 -1.51
CA ARG A 134 -8.81 13.88 -0.14
C ARG A 134 -8.91 12.39 0.17
N ILE A 135 -7.77 11.80 0.56
CA ILE A 135 -7.73 10.38 0.89
C ILE A 135 -8.67 10.04 2.05
N ASP A 136 -8.81 10.92 3.04
CA ASP A 136 -9.71 10.68 4.18
C ASP A 136 -11.16 10.57 3.72
N THR A 137 -11.60 11.48 2.85
CA THR A 137 -12.96 11.46 2.28
C THR A 137 -13.19 10.22 1.42
N LEU A 138 -12.19 9.79 0.66
CA LEU A 138 -12.26 8.53 -0.10
C LEU A 138 -12.38 7.33 0.85
N VAL A 139 -11.54 7.27 1.88
CA VAL A 139 -11.56 6.20 2.89
C VAL A 139 -12.91 6.12 3.58
N ASP A 140 -13.49 7.27 3.97
CA ASP A 140 -14.81 7.31 4.61
C ASP A 140 -15.90 6.73 3.69
N LEU A 141 -15.91 7.14 2.43
CA LEU A 141 -16.88 6.66 1.44
C LEU A 141 -16.76 5.14 1.23
N ILE A 142 -15.53 4.63 1.02
CA ILE A 142 -15.29 3.20 0.81
C ILE A 142 -15.62 2.42 2.09
N TYR A 143 -15.28 2.95 3.27
CA TYR A 143 -15.58 2.31 4.53
C TYR A 143 -17.08 2.14 4.75
N GLU A 144 -17.87 3.20 4.55
CA GLU A 144 -19.33 3.15 4.74
C GLU A 144 -20.02 2.20 3.75
N GLU A 145 -19.50 2.11 2.52
CA GLU A 145 -20.04 1.19 1.51
C GLU A 145 -19.71 -0.28 1.83
N PHE A 146 -18.51 -0.56 2.35
CA PHE A 146 -18.04 -1.93 2.56
C PHE A 146 -18.27 -2.47 3.98
N ARG A 147 -18.55 -1.64 5.00
CA ARG A 147 -18.60 -2.07 6.41
C ARG A 147 -19.67 -3.14 6.70
N THR A 148 -20.74 -3.16 5.93
CA THR A 148 -21.84 -4.15 6.01
C THR A 148 -21.96 -4.97 4.72
N ASP A 149 -20.91 -5.01 3.90
CA ASP A 149 -20.90 -5.73 2.63
C ASP A 149 -19.81 -6.82 2.68
N TYR A 150 -20.24 -8.08 2.70
CA TYR A 150 -19.36 -9.24 2.95
C TYR A 150 -19.03 -9.96 1.64
N TYR A 151 -17.85 -10.56 1.57
CA TYR A 151 -17.34 -11.20 0.35
C TYR A 151 -16.89 -12.65 0.61
N PRO A 152 -16.96 -13.53 -0.41
CA PRO A 152 -16.46 -14.90 -0.28
C PRO A 152 -15.02 -14.97 0.23
N GLY A 153 -14.75 -15.88 1.17
CA GLY A 153 -13.47 -16.03 1.86
C GLY A 153 -13.34 -15.18 3.13
N GLU A 154 -14.30 -14.32 3.44
CA GLU A 154 -14.28 -13.50 4.66
C GLU A 154 -14.78 -14.27 5.89
N ALA A 155 -14.08 -14.08 7.03
CA ALA A 155 -14.51 -14.60 8.33
C ALA A 155 -15.55 -13.69 8.98
N VAL A 156 -16.68 -14.27 9.34
CA VAL A 156 -17.86 -13.57 9.85
C VAL A 156 -18.46 -14.29 11.06
N THR A 157 -19.26 -13.56 11.81
CA THR A 157 -20.14 -14.08 12.86
C THR A 157 -21.58 -13.96 12.42
N VAL A 158 -22.26 -15.10 12.38
CA VAL A 158 -23.68 -15.27 12.11
C VAL A 158 -24.46 -15.18 13.43
N HIS A 159 -25.52 -14.38 13.44
CA HIS A 159 -26.47 -14.29 14.55
C HIS A 159 -27.68 -15.16 14.24
N VAL A 160 -27.84 -16.25 14.98
CA VAL A 160 -28.97 -17.16 14.82
C VAL A 160 -30.17 -16.62 15.62
N VAL A 161 -31.38 -16.89 15.15
CA VAL A 161 -32.65 -16.47 15.81
C VAL A 161 -32.75 -16.99 17.26
N THR A 162 -32.08 -18.10 17.57
CA THR A 162 -31.97 -18.68 18.91
C THR A 162 -31.11 -17.85 19.88
N GLY A 163 -30.46 -16.77 19.40
CA GLY A 163 -29.54 -15.94 20.16
C GLY A 163 -28.09 -16.45 20.15
N GLU A 164 -27.83 -17.62 19.56
CA GLU A 164 -26.50 -18.18 19.39
C GLU A 164 -25.70 -17.37 18.35
N ARG A 165 -24.40 -17.23 18.60
CA ARG A 165 -23.46 -16.61 17.66
C ARG A 165 -22.50 -17.67 17.16
N LEU A 166 -22.53 -17.89 15.85
CA LEU A 166 -21.70 -18.89 15.19
C LEU A 166 -20.68 -18.17 14.31
N THR A 167 -19.43 -18.60 14.36
CA THR A 167 -18.39 -18.11 13.45
C THR A 167 -18.36 -18.96 12.19
N GLY A 168 -17.88 -18.39 11.09
CA GLY A 168 -17.80 -19.11 9.83
C GLY A 168 -17.18 -18.28 8.72
N ILE A 169 -17.09 -18.89 7.53
CA ILE A 169 -16.52 -18.28 6.33
C ILE A 169 -17.63 -18.08 5.29
N VAL A 170 -17.70 -16.88 4.72
CA VAL A 170 -18.61 -16.61 3.59
C VAL A 170 -18.15 -17.43 2.38
N ARG A 171 -19.05 -18.27 1.86
CA ARG A 171 -18.81 -19.12 0.68
C ARG A 171 -19.30 -18.46 -0.58
N ASP A 172 -20.49 -17.88 -0.53
CA ASP A 172 -21.10 -17.20 -1.65
C ASP A 172 -21.89 -15.96 -1.19
N LYS A 173 -21.99 -15.00 -2.10
CA LYS A 173 -22.75 -13.77 -1.96
C LYS A 173 -23.67 -13.62 -3.15
N THR A 174 -24.97 -13.58 -2.89
CA THR A 174 -25.97 -13.28 -3.92
C THR A 174 -26.57 -11.91 -3.65
N ARG A 175 -26.49 -11.00 -4.63
CA ARG A 175 -27.11 -9.68 -4.56
C ARG A 175 -28.38 -9.63 -5.39
N PHE A 176 -29.50 -9.32 -4.75
CA PHE A 176 -30.79 -9.15 -5.40
C PHE A 176 -31.03 -7.66 -5.63
N GLY A 177 -31.30 -7.30 -6.88
CA GLY A 177 -31.69 -5.93 -7.24
C GLY A 177 -33.08 -5.58 -6.74
N ALA A 178 -33.45 -4.31 -6.88
CA ALA A 178 -34.80 -3.87 -6.58
C ALA A 178 -35.81 -4.60 -7.49
N LYS A 179 -36.94 -5.04 -6.94
CA LYS A 179 -37.98 -5.76 -7.67
C LYS A 179 -39.32 -5.03 -7.54
N GLN A 180 -40.00 -4.80 -8.66
CA GLN A 180 -41.40 -4.35 -8.64
C GLN A 180 -42.31 -5.52 -8.26
N LEU A 181 -43.13 -5.31 -7.24
CA LEU A 181 -44.11 -6.25 -6.75
C LEU A 181 -45.44 -6.08 -7.50
N PRO A 182 -46.31 -7.11 -7.53
CA PRO A 182 -47.61 -7.03 -8.20
C PRO A 182 -48.54 -5.92 -7.68
N ASP A 183 -48.29 -5.44 -6.47
CA ASP A 183 -49.00 -4.34 -5.81
C ASP A 183 -48.50 -2.94 -6.21
N GLY A 184 -47.51 -2.87 -7.12
CA GLY A 184 -46.90 -1.61 -7.57
C GLY A 184 -45.81 -1.06 -6.65
N THR A 185 -45.52 -1.72 -5.52
CA THR A 185 -44.42 -1.32 -4.62
C THR A 185 -43.08 -1.88 -5.09
N VAL A 186 -41.98 -1.24 -4.67
CA VAL A 186 -40.61 -1.66 -5.03
C VAL A 186 -39.92 -2.23 -3.81
N SER A 187 -39.58 -3.52 -3.87
CA SER A 187 -38.73 -4.15 -2.87
C SER A 187 -37.29 -3.60 -3.01
N PRO A 188 -36.65 -3.16 -1.90
CA PRO A 188 -35.29 -2.63 -1.94
C PRO A 188 -34.29 -3.74 -2.31
N PRO A 189 -33.12 -3.38 -2.87
CA PRO A 189 -32.06 -4.35 -3.11
C PRO A 189 -31.53 -4.89 -1.78
N PHE A 190 -31.24 -6.18 -1.72
CA PHE A 190 -30.69 -6.85 -0.53
C PHE A 190 -29.68 -7.93 -0.93
N SER A 191 -28.81 -8.31 -0.01
CA SER A 191 -27.85 -9.39 -0.20
C SER A 191 -28.22 -10.61 0.64
N ARG A 192 -27.88 -11.80 0.15
CA ARG A 192 -27.85 -13.03 0.92
C ARG A 192 -26.45 -13.62 0.89
N TYR A 193 -26.04 -14.15 2.03
CA TYR A 193 -24.72 -14.74 2.22
C TYR A 193 -24.89 -16.20 2.61
N PHE A 194 -24.18 -17.07 1.91
CA PHE A 194 -24.02 -18.47 2.28
C PHE A 194 -22.76 -18.58 3.13
N VAL A 195 -22.89 -19.02 4.37
CA VAL A 195 -21.80 -19.08 5.34
C VAL A 195 -21.59 -20.54 5.78
N SER A 196 -20.36 -21.03 5.60
CA SER A 196 -19.93 -22.31 6.16
C SER A 196 -19.60 -22.10 7.64
N LEU A 197 -20.28 -22.82 8.53
CA LEU A 197 -20.13 -22.63 9.97
C LEU A 197 -18.92 -23.39 10.53
N ASP A 198 -18.21 -22.76 11.45
CA ASP A 198 -17.11 -23.39 12.16
C ASP A 198 -17.66 -24.50 13.08
N ASN A 199 -16.90 -25.60 13.22
CA ASN A 199 -17.27 -26.79 13.98
C ASN A 199 -18.52 -27.55 13.48
N ARG A 200 -19.14 -27.12 12.38
CA ARG A 200 -20.26 -27.80 11.72
C ARG A 200 -20.06 -27.83 10.19
N PRO A 201 -19.08 -28.61 9.69
CA PRO A 201 -18.62 -28.53 8.29
C PRO A 201 -19.67 -28.97 7.26
N THR A 202 -20.74 -29.66 7.68
CA THR A 202 -21.86 -30.06 6.82
C THR A 202 -23.04 -29.10 6.88
N GLU A 203 -23.00 -28.12 7.78
CA GLU A 203 -24.07 -27.13 7.94
C GLU A 203 -23.67 -25.80 7.31
N GLU A 204 -24.57 -25.24 6.50
CA GLU A 204 -24.43 -23.92 5.93
C GLU A 204 -25.59 -23.03 6.42
N ALA A 205 -25.28 -21.79 6.77
CA ALA A 205 -26.27 -20.79 7.12
C ALA A 205 -26.50 -19.84 5.93
N VAL A 206 -27.76 -19.54 5.64
CA VAL A 206 -28.15 -18.48 4.71
C VAL A 206 -28.64 -17.30 5.51
N VAL A 207 -27.93 -16.18 5.41
CA VAL A 207 -28.20 -14.97 6.21
C VAL A 207 -28.29 -13.73 5.35
N ASP A 208 -29.01 -12.72 5.85
CA ASP A 208 -29.07 -11.38 5.27
C ASP A 208 -28.10 -10.43 5.98
N ASP A 209 -28.10 -9.15 5.58
CA ASP A 209 -27.22 -8.11 6.14
C ASP A 209 -27.48 -7.82 7.64
N ALA A 210 -28.63 -8.23 8.21
CA ALA A 210 -28.96 -7.99 9.61
C ALA A 210 -28.42 -9.10 10.55
N HIS A 211 -28.22 -10.30 10.02
CA HIS A 211 -27.83 -11.49 10.80
C HIS A 211 -26.37 -11.91 10.60
N ILE A 212 -25.54 -11.03 10.04
CA ILE A 212 -24.13 -11.25 9.78
C ILE A 212 -23.30 -10.05 10.23
N THR A 213 -22.14 -10.31 10.82
CA THR A 213 -21.20 -9.25 11.24
C THR A 213 -19.76 -9.69 11.06
N ARG A 214 -18.85 -8.75 10.82
CA ARG A 214 -17.40 -8.98 10.85
C ARG A 214 -16.80 -8.53 12.17
N ASP A 215 -15.61 -9.04 12.49
CA ASP A 215 -14.81 -8.46 13.56
C ASP A 215 -14.53 -6.98 13.26
N ARG A 216 -14.73 -6.11 14.26
CA ARG A 216 -14.49 -4.67 14.13
C ARG A 216 -13.02 -4.33 13.99
N LYS A 217 -12.11 -5.24 14.37
CA LYS A 217 -10.66 -5.01 14.34
C LYS A 217 -10.02 -5.26 12.98
N ILE A 218 -10.61 -6.10 12.14
CA ILE A 218 -10.01 -6.52 10.85
C ILE A 218 -10.20 -5.49 9.74
N PHE A 219 -11.30 -4.73 9.76
CA PHE A 219 -11.62 -3.73 8.74
C PHE A 219 -11.86 -2.37 9.39
N THR A 220 -10.79 -1.61 9.59
CA THR A 220 -10.81 -0.27 10.16
C THR A 220 -10.46 0.80 9.12
N LYS A 221 -10.89 2.04 9.33
CA LYS A 221 -10.51 3.17 8.45
C LYS A 221 -9.00 3.37 8.35
N GLN A 222 -8.26 3.09 9.42
CA GLN A 222 -6.80 3.20 9.42
C GLN A 222 -6.16 2.15 8.52
N VAL A 223 -6.55 0.88 8.67
CA VAL A 223 -6.05 -0.24 7.85
C VAL A 223 -6.43 -0.02 6.38
N LEU A 224 -7.67 0.43 6.11
CA LEU A 224 -8.12 0.81 4.77
C LEU A 224 -7.33 1.99 4.17
N ARG A 225 -7.08 3.04 4.94
CA ARG A 225 -6.25 4.18 4.48
C ARG A 225 -4.86 3.70 4.06
N SER A 226 -4.21 2.89 4.88
CA SER A 226 -2.87 2.38 4.60
C SER A 226 -2.87 1.44 3.38
N PHE A 227 -3.88 0.57 3.25
CA PHE A 227 -4.06 -0.28 2.06
C PHE A 227 -4.20 0.55 0.77
N ILE A 228 -5.05 1.58 0.77
CA ILE A 228 -5.22 2.48 -0.38
C ILE A 228 -3.89 3.19 -0.70
N LYS A 229 -3.20 3.78 0.28
CA LYS A 229 -1.90 4.44 0.04
C LYS A 229 -0.85 3.50 -0.58
N LYS A 230 -0.84 2.23 -0.15
CA LYS A 230 0.10 1.22 -0.63
C LYS A 230 -0.19 0.79 -2.07
N THR A 231 -1.46 0.70 -2.45
CA THR A 231 -1.89 0.02 -3.69
C THR A 231 -2.31 0.95 -4.81
N VAL A 232 -2.58 2.23 -4.53
CA VAL A 232 -3.02 3.21 -5.53
C VAL A 232 -2.15 4.45 -5.55
N THR A 233 -2.18 5.16 -6.68
CA THR A 233 -1.51 6.44 -6.91
C THR A 233 -2.50 7.47 -7.47
N ARG A 234 -2.16 8.75 -7.33
CA ARG A 234 -2.91 9.85 -7.95
C ARG A 234 -1.96 10.95 -8.37
N GLU A 235 -2.20 11.51 -9.54
CA GLU A 235 -1.48 12.68 -10.03
C GLU A 235 -1.88 13.97 -9.29
N ALA A 236 -0.98 14.95 -9.29
CA ALA A 236 -1.15 16.23 -8.60
C ALA A 236 -1.91 17.27 -9.44
N TRP A 237 -3.11 16.93 -9.92
CA TRP A 237 -4.00 17.89 -10.60
C TRP A 237 -5.47 17.73 -10.16
N THR A 238 -6.25 18.80 -10.31
CA THR A 238 -7.65 18.84 -9.87
C THR A 238 -8.52 17.92 -10.72
N GLY A 239 -9.12 16.92 -10.09
CA GLY A 239 -9.94 15.92 -10.77
C GLY A 239 -9.15 14.70 -11.26
N ALA A 240 -7.87 14.59 -10.90
CA ALA A 240 -7.07 13.41 -11.19
C ALA A 240 -7.73 12.14 -10.60
N PRO A 241 -7.95 11.10 -11.40
CA PRO A 241 -8.46 9.83 -10.89
C PRO A 241 -7.41 9.11 -10.05
N TRP A 242 -7.85 8.37 -9.03
CA TRP A 242 -7.02 7.35 -8.38
C TRP A 242 -6.81 6.18 -9.33
N LEU A 243 -5.57 5.70 -9.40
CA LEU A 243 -5.17 4.58 -10.25
C LEU A 243 -4.54 3.50 -9.39
N VAL A 244 -5.04 2.27 -9.52
CA VAL A 244 -4.39 1.09 -8.99
C VAL A 244 -3.04 0.91 -9.66
N ARG A 245 -2.01 0.63 -8.86
CA ARG A 245 -0.65 0.44 -9.36
C ARG A 245 -0.60 -0.75 -10.34
N PRO A 246 0.25 -0.71 -11.39
CA PRO A 246 0.23 -1.72 -12.44
C PRO A 246 0.46 -3.15 -11.96
N ASP A 247 1.37 -3.36 -10.99
CA ASP A 247 1.65 -4.64 -10.35
C ASP A 247 0.41 -5.21 -9.65
N VAL A 248 -0.26 -4.38 -8.85
CA VAL A 248 -1.48 -4.75 -8.12
C VAL A 248 -2.65 -4.95 -9.08
N ALA A 249 -2.75 -4.11 -10.11
CA ALA A 249 -3.80 -4.21 -11.12
C ALA A 249 -3.70 -5.51 -11.91
N ASN A 250 -2.48 -5.96 -12.24
CA ASN A 250 -2.25 -7.25 -12.87
C ASN A 250 -2.66 -8.41 -11.96
N LEU A 251 -2.33 -8.34 -10.66
CA LEU A 251 -2.67 -9.36 -9.68
C LEU A 251 -4.19 -9.54 -9.52
N TYR A 252 -4.96 -8.44 -9.49
CA TYR A 252 -6.42 -8.47 -9.32
C TYR A 252 -7.21 -8.33 -10.63
N HIS A 253 -6.54 -8.39 -11.77
CA HIS A 253 -7.13 -8.26 -13.12
C HIS A 253 -7.99 -6.99 -13.28
N ILE A 254 -7.45 -5.84 -12.88
CA ILE A 254 -8.12 -4.54 -12.92
C ILE A 254 -7.67 -3.75 -14.15
N ASP A 255 -8.62 -3.23 -14.93
CA ASP A 255 -8.32 -2.39 -16.08
C ASP A 255 -7.80 -1.01 -15.62
N THR A 256 -6.61 -0.65 -16.09
CA THR A 256 -5.93 0.61 -15.78
C THR A 256 -6.14 1.69 -16.86
N ARG A 257 -6.84 1.38 -17.95
CA ARG A 257 -7.09 2.33 -19.04
C ARG A 257 -8.01 3.46 -18.60
N VAL A 258 -7.43 4.63 -18.37
CA VAL A 258 -8.17 5.82 -17.96
C VAL A 258 -9.21 6.23 -19.01
N PRO A 259 -10.51 6.30 -18.64
CA PRO A 259 -11.57 6.77 -19.53
C PRO A 259 -11.28 8.17 -20.10
N PRO A 260 -11.65 8.47 -21.36
CA PRO A 260 -11.30 9.74 -22.01
C PRO A 260 -11.70 11.00 -21.22
N HIS A 261 -12.84 10.96 -20.53
CA HIS A 261 -13.35 12.09 -19.74
C HIS A 261 -12.57 12.33 -18.43
N LEU A 262 -11.76 11.36 -17.99
CA LEU A 262 -10.89 11.45 -16.80
C LEU A 262 -9.43 11.70 -17.17
N ARG A 263 -9.10 11.77 -18.46
CA ARG A 263 -7.73 12.07 -18.90
C ARG A 263 -7.44 13.55 -18.66
N LYS A 264 -6.19 13.83 -18.28
CA LYS A 264 -5.68 15.19 -18.21
C LYS A 264 -5.85 15.85 -19.58
N ARG A 265 -6.57 16.98 -19.63
CA ARG A 265 -6.65 17.77 -20.87
C ARG A 265 -5.25 18.31 -21.21
N PRO A 266 -4.73 18.09 -22.42
CA PRO A 266 -3.51 18.75 -22.85
C PRO A 266 -3.76 20.27 -22.90
N GLY A 267 -3.10 21.05 -22.04
CA GLY A 267 -3.17 22.53 -22.08
C GLY A 267 -3.25 23.29 -20.76
N ALA A 268 -3.31 22.66 -19.58
CA ALA A 268 -3.41 23.38 -18.29
C ALA A 268 -2.08 23.51 -17.52
N ALA A 269 -0.94 23.10 -18.10
CA ALA A 269 0.35 23.07 -17.43
C ALA A 269 1.43 23.85 -18.22
N SER A 270 1.27 25.17 -18.32
CA SER A 270 2.37 26.13 -18.61
C SER A 270 1.87 27.57 -18.51
N ARG A 271 1.54 28.06 -17.30
CA ARG A 271 1.41 29.51 -17.06
C ARG A 271 1.63 29.87 -15.59
N VAL A 272 2.69 29.37 -14.97
CA VAL A 272 3.22 29.94 -13.72
C VAL A 272 4.74 29.71 -13.69
N GLU A 273 5.47 30.32 -14.63
CA GLU A 273 6.93 30.51 -14.55
C GLU A 273 7.32 31.56 -15.59
N ALA A 274 6.72 32.75 -15.48
CA ALA A 274 7.11 33.97 -16.18
C ALA A 274 6.45 35.19 -15.51
N SER A 275 6.77 35.43 -14.23
CA SER A 275 6.81 36.78 -13.64
C SER A 275 7.23 36.69 -12.18
N ALA A 276 8.29 37.42 -11.84
CA ALA A 276 8.80 37.84 -10.54
C ALA A 276 10.24 37.36 -10.30
#